data_AF-A0A7C9D3B8-F1
#
_entry.id   AF-A0A7C9D3B8-F1
#
_cell.length_a   1.000
_cell.length_b   1.000
_cell.length_c   1.000
_cell.angle_alpha   90.00
_cell.angle_beta   90.00
_cell.angle_gamma   90.00
#
_symmetry.space_group_name_H-M   'P 1'
#
loop_
_entity.id
_entity.type
_entity.pdbx_description
1 polymer ?
#
loop_
_entity_poly.entity_id
_entity_poly.type
_entity_poly.pdbx_seq_one_letter_code
_entity_poly.pdbx_strand_id
1 'polypeptide(L)'
;TDYVGAGNETGFMLSDNAFTKMAQPGGEKALLAYRTLDVEYDRVSCQYPGKTLLLKVLEDSRYNSNLSMQFLYQAGSYDITAVQVFDDENLEWLPCLRAYGAVWNLSKPPKGPLTVKFLLDG
;
A
#
# COMPACT_ATOMS: atom_id res chain seq x y z
N THR A 1 2.55 -3.42 5.74
CA THR A 1 1.19 -3.13 6.27
C THR A 1 1.19 -1.94 7.19
N ASP A 2 2.34 -1.53 7.70
CA ASP A 2 2.45 -0.41 8.63
C ASP A 2 3.79 0.29 8.43
N TYR A 3 3.95 1.47 9.03
CA TYR A 3 5.22 2.19 9.12
C TYR A 3 5.84 1.97 10.49
N VAL A 4 7.15 1.74 10.52
CA VAL A 4 7.90 1.78 11.77
C VAL A 4 7.98 3.24 12.23
N GLY A 5 7.37 3.55 13.37
CA GLY A 5 7.39 4.89 13.96
C GLY A 5 8.81 5.34 14.34
N ALA A 6 9.10 6.62 14.14
CA ALA A 6 10.42 7.26 14.18
C ALA A 6 11.36 6.74 15.29
N GLY A 7 12.39 6.02 14.84
CA GLY A 7 13.65 5.78 15.52
C GLY A 7 14.74 5.73 14.45
N ASN A 8 15.99 6.00 14.81
CA ASN A 8 17.13 6.00 13.88
C ASN A 8 17.50 4.59 13.36
N GLU A 9 16.60 3.62 13.48
CA GLU A 9 16.80 2.22 13.15
C GLU A 9 16.19 1.92 11.78
N THR A 10 17.04 1.72 10.79
CA THR A 10 16.66 1.14 9.50
C THR A 10 16.45 -0.37 9.69
N GLY A 11 15.23 -0.78 10.05
CA GLY A 11 14.94 -2.18 10.35
C GLY A 11 13.53 -2.61 9.93
N PHE A 12 13.33 -3.93 9.81
CA PHE A 12 12.02 -4.52 9.56
C PHE A 12 11.36 -4.94 10.86
N MET A 13 10.17 -4.40 11.14
CA MET A 13 9.27 -4.98 12.14
C MET A 13 8.41 -6.04 11.45
N LEU A 14 8.79 -7.30 11.64
CA LEU A 14 8.09 -8.45 11.09
C LEU A 14 7.06 -8.95 12.11
N SER A 15 5.94 -9.52 11.62
CA SER A 15 5.07 -10.32 12.47
C SER A 15 5.78 -11.59 12.92
N ASP A 16 5.41 -12.16 14.06
CA ASP A 16 5.97 -13.41 14.56
C ASP A 16 5.98 -14.52 13.50
N ASN A 17 4.91 -14.61 12.70
CA ASN A 17 4.80 -15.60 11.61
C ASN A 17 5.78 -15.34 10.46
N ALA A 18 6.06 -14.08 10.11
CA ALA A 18 7.07 -13.78 9.10
C ALA A 18 8.49 -14.01 9.67
N PHE A 19 8.69 -13.69 10.95
CA PHE A 19 9.97 -13.83 11.62
C PHE A 19 10.38 -15.30 11.80
N THR A 20 9.47 -16.17 12.27
CA THR A 20 9.76 -17.62 12.41
C THR A 20 10.03 -18.32 11.09
N LYS A 21 9.47 -17.84 9.99
CA LYS A 21 9.70 -18.42 8.66
C LYS A 21 11.14 -18.27 8.16
N MET A 22 11.96 -17.46 8.83
CA MET A 22 13.41 -17.39 8.57
C MET A 22 14.20 -18.48 9.29
N ALA A 23 13.59 -19.23 10.23
CA ALA A 23 14.27 -20.27 10.97
C ALA A 23 14.49 -21.55 10.15
N GLN A 24 15.51 -22.31 10.53
CA GLN A 24 15.62 -23.73 10.14
C GLN A 24 14.47 -24.53 10.77
N PRO A 25 14.02 -25.63 10.14
CA PRO A 25 12.93 -26.46 10.68
C PRO A 25 13.16 -26.87 12.15
N GLY A 26 12.22 -26.54 13.03
CA GLY A 26 12.31 -26.81 14.47
C GLY A 26 13.05 -25.73 15.29
N GLY A 27 13.61 -24.72 14.64
CA GLY A 27 14.30 -23.59 15.27
C GLY A 27 13.41 -22.38 15.56
N GLU A 28 12.12 -22.43 15.25
CA GLU A 28 11.21 -21.27 15.24
C GLU A 28 11.09 -20.62 16.62
N LYS A 29 10.96 -21.43 17.68
CA LYS A 29 10.88 -20.95 19.07
C LYS A 29 12.18 -20.30 19.54
N ALA A 30 13.31 -20.88 19.14
CA ALA A 30 14.62 -20.34 19.49
C ALA A 30 14.81 -18.99 18.78
N LEU A 31 14.49 -18.91 17.49
CA LEU A 31 14.57 -17.67 16.73
C LEU A 31 13.69 -16.58 17.35
N LEU A 32 12.42 -16.89 17.68
CA LEU A 32 11.51 -15.94 18.34
C LEU A 32 12.09 -15.35 19.64
N ALA A 33 12.85 -16.15 20.40
CA ALA A 33 13.47 -15.70 21.64
C ALA A 33 14.59 -14.68 21.43
N TYR A 34 15.26 -14.66 20.26
CA TYR A 34 16.30 -13.69 19.93
C TYR A 34 15.75 -12.27 19.68
N ARG A 35 14.48 -12.14 19.24
CA ARG A 35 13.73 -10.89 18.95
C ARG A 35 14.27 -9.99 17.85
N THR A 36 15.60 -9.87 17.72
CA THR A 36 16.28 -9.02 16.74
C THR A 36 17.40 -9.82 16.09
N LEU A 37 17.56 -9.64 14.78
CA LEU A 37 18.62 -10.24 14.00
C LEU A 37 18.93 -9.38 12.79
N ASP A 38 20.19 -9.40 12.36
CA ASP A 38 20.60 -8.80 11.11
C ASP A 38 20.11 -9.66 9.94
N VAL A 39 19.52 -9.00 8.94
CA VAL A 39 18.95 -9.66 7.75
C VAL A 39 19.50 -9.07 6.48
N GLU A 40 19.65 -9.93 5.48
CA GLU A 40 19.77 -9.51 4.09
C GLU A 40 18.37 -9.52 3.46
N TYR A 41 18.11 -8.57 2.57
CA TYR A 41 16.83 -8.45 1.88
C TYR A 41 17.01 -7.90 0.47
N ASP A 42 16.10 -8.28 -0.42
CA ASP A 42 15.98 -7.72 -1.76
C ASP A 42 14.51 -7.52 -2.10
N ARG A 43 14.21 -6.50 -2.92
CA ARG A 43 12.85 -6.21 -3.36
C ARG A 43 12.48 -7.21 -4.46
N VAL A 44 11.38 -7.93 -4.25
CA VAL A 44 10.85 -8.88 -5.23
C VAL A 44 9.46 -8.48 -5.71
N SER A 45 9.09 -8.92 -6.91
CA SER A 45 7.76 -8.71 -7.47
C SER A 45 6.68 -9.37 -6.62
N CYS A 46 5.68 -8.58 -6.17
CA CYS A 46 4.55 -9.08 -5.42
C CYS A 46 3.66 -9.97 -6.30
N GLN A 47 3.23 -11.12 -5.75
CA GLN A 47 2.35 -12.07 -6.42
C GLN A 47 1.07 -12.27 -5.60
N TYR A 48 -0.08 -12.15 -6.27
CA TYR A 48 -1.39 -12.38 -5.66
C TYR A 48 -2.24 -13.34 -6.51
N PRO A 49 -1.97 -14.66 -6.47
CA PRO A 49 -2.71 -15.64 -7.27
C PRO A 49 -4.22 -15.59 -7.01
N GLY A 50 -5.01 -15.57 -8.09
CA GLY A 50 -6.47 -15.51 -8.02
C GLY A 50 -7.03 -14.17 -7.54
N LYS A 51 -6.21 -13.12 -7.43
CA LYS A 51 -6.63 -11.76 -7.12
C LYS A 51 -6.35 -10.85 -8.32
N THR A 52 -7.22 -9.87 -8.50
CA THR A 52 -7.01 -8.74 -9.41
C THR A 52 -6.77 -7.49 -8.58
N LEU A 53 -6.19 -6.46 -9.21
CA LEU A 53 -6.09 -5.14 -8.63
C LEU A 53 -7.48 -4.66 -8.20
N LEU A 54 -7.62 -4.26 -6.95
CA LEU A 54 -8.85 -3.66 -6.42
C LEU A 54 -8.59 -2.22 -6.02
N LEU A 55 -9.59 -1.36 -6.25
CA LEU A 55 -9.68 -0.04 -5.65
C LEU A 55 -10.71 -0.12 -4.53
N LYS A 56 -10.27 0.12 -3.30
CA LYS A 56 -11.12 0.16 -2.11
C LYS A 56 -11.40 1.62 -1.75
N VAL A 57 -12.69 1.99 -1.69
CA VAL A 57 -13.14 3.25 -1.11
C VAL A 57 -13.13 3.10 0.41
N LEU A 58 -12.51 4.06 1.11
CA LEU A 58 -12.36 4.05 2.56
C LEU A 58 -13.54 4.73 3.25
N GLU A 59 -13.78 4.35 4.51
CA GLU A 59 -14.93 4.77 5.32
C GLU A 59 -14.97 6.28 5.61
N ASP A 60 -13.82 6.95 5.57
CA ASP A 60 -13.69 8.41 5.71
C ASP A 60 -14.06 9.19 4.44
N SER A 61 -14.38 8.49 3.34
CA SER A 61 -14.98 9.09 2.15
C SER A 61 -16.37 9.64 2.46
N ARG A 62 -16.64 10.84 1.97
CA ARG A 62 -17.94 11.50 2.11
C ARG A 62 -18.42 11.95 0.74
N TYR A 63 -19.63 11.52 0.39
CA TYR A 63 -20.24 11.85 -0.90
C TYR A 63 -20.12 13.36 -1.19
N ASN A 64 -19.57 13.68 -2.36
CA ASN A 64 -19.40 15.05 -2.87
C ASN A 64 -18.54 16.00 -2.00
N SER A 65 -17.72 15.49 -1.06
CA SER A 65 -16.88 16.33 -0.19
C SER A 65 -15.50 15.75 0.13
N ASN A 66 -15.30 14.43 0.00
CA ASN A 66 -13.99 13.80 0.05
C ASN A 66 -14.09 12.38 -0.52
N LEU A 67 -13.10 11.99 -1.31
CA LEU A 67 -12.93 10.62 -1.76
C LEU A 67 -11.57 10.13 -1.27
N SER A 68 -11.58 9.07 -0.47
CA SER A 68 -10.40 8.41 0.07
C SER A 68 -10.34 6.97 -0.43
N MET A 69 -9.23 6.61 -1.07
CA MET A 69 -9.09 5.34 -1.79
C MET A 69 -7.76 4.68 -1.52
N GLN A 70 -7.73 3.36 -1.58
CA GLN A 70 -6.52 2.55 -1.52
C GLN A 70 -6.55 1.47 -2.61
N PHE A 71 -5.38 1.21 -3.21
CA PHE A 71 -5.19 0.10 -4.14
C PHE A 71 -4.75 -1.15 -3.38
N LEU A 72 -5.39 -2.28 -3.67
CA LEU A 72 -5.09 -3.58 -3.07
C LEU A 72 -4.67 -4.57 -4.16
N TYR A 73 -3.80 -5.51 -3.78
CA TYR A 73 -3.33 -6.58 -4.66
C TYR A 73 -2.64 -6.08 -5.94
N GLN A 74 -1.95 -4.94 -5.85
CA GLN A 74 -1.07 -4.49 -6.93
C GLN A 74 0.10 -5.48 -7.06
N ALA A 75 0.08 -6.31 -8.10
CA ALA A 75 1.18 -7.20 -8.43
C ALA A 75 2.35 -6.43 -9.07
N GLY A 76 3.54 -7.03 -9.08
CA GLY A 76 4.73 -6.40 -9.62
C GLY A 76 5.66 -5.84 -8.54
N SER A 77 6.74 -5.22 -8.98
CA SER A 77 7.74 -4.59 -8.11
C SER A 77 7.66 -3.06 -8.08
N TYR A 78 6.75 -2.44 -8.83
CA TYR A 78 6.64 -0.98 -8.92
C TYR A 78 5.79 -0.40 -7.79
N ASP A 79 5.99 0.87 -7.49
CA ASP A 79 5.16 1.65 -6.57
C ASP A 79 4.15 2.51 -7.33
N ILE A 80 2.96 2.69 -6.77
CA ILE A 80 2.05 3.73 -7.24
C ILE A 80 2.56 5.09 -6.72
N THR A 81 3.00 5.95 -7.65
CA THR A 81 3.59 7.26 -7.34
C THR A 81 2.66 8.43 -7.63
N ALA A 82 1.64 8.23 -8.45
CA ALA A 82 0.60 9.23 -8.70
C ALA A 82 -0.74 8.56 -8.96
N VAL A 83 -1.83 9.23 -8.57
CA VAL A 83 -3.21 8.80 -8.84
C VAL A 83 -3.98 10.02 -9.31
N GLN A 84 -4.83 9.85 -10.33
CA GLN A 84 -5.69 10.90 -10.84
C GLN A 84 -7.10 10.37 -11.12
N VAL A 85 -8.10 11.23 -10.94
CA VAL A 85 -9.51 10.97 -11.26
C VAL A 85 -9.92 11.90 -12.39
N PHE A 86 -10.64 11.38 -13.39
CA PHE A 86 -11.12 12.18 -14.50
C PHE A 86 -12.38 12.96 -14.11
N ASP A 87 -12.40 14.24 -14.42
CA ASP A 87 -13.57 15.11 -14.29
C ASP A 87 -14.24 15.31 -15.64
N ASP A 88 -15.40 14.69 -15.83
CA ASP A 88 -16.18 14.76 -17.07
C ASP A 88 -16.74 16.17 -17.33
N GLU A 89 -16.96 17.00 -16.29
CA GLU A 89 -17.51 18.35 -16.45
C GLU A 89 -16.47 19.31 -17.07
N ASN A 90 -15.21 19.21 -16.61
CA ASN A 90 -14.12 20.09 -17.04
C ASN A 90 -13.15 19.42 -18.03
N LEU A 91 -13.36 18.13 -18.34
CA LEU A 91 -12.53 17.32 -19.25
C LEU A 91 -11.05 17.27 -18.84
N GLU A 92 -10.77 17.17 -17.54
CA GLU A 92 -9.42 17.19 -16.99
C GLU A 92 -9.12 16.05 -16.01
N TRP A 93 -7.83 15.81 -15.74
CA TRP A 93 -7.37 14.83 -14.75
C TRP A 93 -7.03 15.51 -13.43
N LEU A 94 -7.87 15.31 -12.43
CA LEU A 94 -7.67 15.83 -11.08
C LEU A 94 -6.65 14.98 -10.32
N PRO A 95 -5.55 15.55 -9.82
CA PRO A 95 -4.56 14.81 -9.03
C PRO A 95 -5.08 14.48 -7.64
N CYS A 96 -4.83 13.25 -7.18
CA CYS A 96 -5.07 12.84 -5.80
C CYS A 96 -3.85 13.11 -4.93
N LEU A 97 -4.09 13.49 -3.67
CA LEU A 97 -3.06 13.67 -2.66
C LEU A 97 -2.78 12.35 -1.93
N ARG A 98 -1.51 11.97 -1.77
CA ARG A 98 -1.14 10.85 -0.89
C ARG A 98 -1.27 11.30 0.56
N ALA A 99 -2.31 10.84 1.26
CA ALA A 99 -2.61 11.31 2.61
C ALA A 99 -1.67 10.69 3.65
N TYR A 100 -1.55 9.37 3.63
CA TYR A 100 -0.66 8.56 4.46
C TYR A 100 -0.65 7.14 3.87
N GLY A 101 0.40 6.34 4.09
CA GLY A 101 0.39 4.98 3.56
C GLY A 101 0.22 4.94 2.05
N ALA A 102 -0.62 4.00 1.63
CA ALA A 102 -1.10 3.88 0.25
C ALA A 102 -2.50 4.50 0.06
N VAL A 103 -2.90 5.45 0.92
CA VAL A 103 -4.18 6.14 0.84
C VAL A 103 -4.07 7.41 0.00
N TRP A 104 -4.98 7.56 -0.95
CA TRP A 104 -5.08 8.67 -1.88
C TRP A 104 -6.40 9.41 -1.68
N ASN A 105 -6.32 10.74 -1.52
CA ASN A 105 -7.45 11.60 -1.23
C ASN A 105 -7.72 12.61 -2.36
N LEU A 106 -9.00 12.88 -2.61
CA LEU A 106 -9.47 13.93 -3.50
C LEU A 106 -10.63 14.69 -2.83
N SER A 107 -10.41 15.97 -2.54
CA SER A 107 -11.35 16.79 -1.75
C SER A 107 -12.64 17.17 -2.49
N LYS A 108 -12.63 17.19 -3.82
CA LYS A 108 -13.81 17.51 -4.63
C LYS A 108 -13.93 16.48 -5.76
N PRO A 109 -14.38 15.25 -5.45
CA PRO A 109 -14.52 14.23 -6.47
C PRO A 109 -15.66 14.58 -7.44
N PRO A 110 -15.52 14.28 -8.75
CA PRO A 110 -16.60 14.39 -9.72
C PRO A 110 -17.82 13.55 -9.32
N LYS A 111 -18.99 13.91 -9.86
CA LYS A 111 -20.23 13.16 -9.62
C LYS A 111 -20.38 12.04 -10.63
N GLY A 112 -20.94 10.91 -10.17
CA GLY A 112 -21.25 9.78 -11.04
C GLY A 112 -20.12 8.74 -11.10
N PRO A 113 -20.07 7.93 -12.17
CA PRO A 113 -19.02 6.94 -12.37
C PRO A 113 -17.64 7.62 -12.40
N LEU A 114 -16.66 7.02 -11.71
CA LEU A 114 -15.32 7.57 -11.63
C LEU A 114 -14.36 6.79 -12.54
N THR A 115 -13.62 7.52 -13.37
CA THR A 115 -12.47 6.97 -14.08
C THR A 115 -11.20 7.32 -13.32
N VAL A 116 -10.43 6.30 -12.94
CA VAL A 116 -9.20 6.45 -12.17
C VAL A 116 -8.02 5.94 -12.98
N LYS A 117 -6.93 6.70 -13.01
CA LYS A 117 -5.64 6.24 -13.51
C LYS A 117 -4.55 6.45 -12.46
N PHE A 118 -3.48 5.70 -12.60
CA PHE A 118 -2.33 5.81 -11.70
C PHE A 118 -1.04 5.56 -12.46
N LEU A 119 0.05 6.11 -11.94
CA LEU A 119 1.41 5.92 -12.46
C LEU A 119 2.15 4.90 -11.61
N LEU A 120 2.87 4.02 -12.28
CA LEU A 120 3.79 3.07 -11.67
C LEU A 120 5.23 3.53 -11.92
N ASP A 121 6.06 3.49 -10.89
CA ASP A 121 7.48 3.82 -10.95
C ASP A 121 8.25 2.96 -9.93
N GLY A 122 9.52 2.65 -10.20
CA GLY A 122 10.31 1.76 -9.35
C GLY A 122 11.52 1.14 -10.03
#